data_AF-A0A0D7E7C1-F1
#
_entry.id   AF-A0A0D7E7C1-F1
#
_cell.length_a   1.000
_cell.length_b   1.000
_cell.length_c   1.000
_cell.angle_alpha   90.00
_cell.angle_beta   90.00
_cell.angle_gamma   90.00
#
_symmetry.space_group_name_H-M   'P 1'
#
loop_
_entity.id
_entity.type
_entity.pdbx_description
1 polymer ?
#
loop_
_entity_poly.entity_id
_entity_poly.type
_entity_poly.pdbx_seq_one_letter_code
_entity_poly.pdbx_strand_id
1 'polypeptide(L)'
;MNGPPDRRFALARMEVAQAETQRHLGVIERQIAARAERLTVTDRAKRRRHVRSASSWTNADERLFQQHLAELALARRGDIDALTRRLDRQETAIAEFRSRNLVSAAGQ
;
A
#
# COMPACT_ATOMS: atom_id res chain seq x y z
N MET A 1 -11.79 -1.16 40.72
CA MET A 1 -12.58 -1.04 39.48
C MET A 1 -11.63 -0.81 38.32
N ASN A 2 -11.35 -1.81 37.49
CA ASN A 2 -10.75 -1.66 36.15
C ASN A 2 -11.14 -2.90 35.33
N GLY A 3 -12.43 -2.94 35.00
CA GLY A 3 -13.06 -3.96 34.15
C GLY A 3 -12.95 -3.63 32.65
N PRO A 4 -13.75 -4.26 31.76
CA PRO A 4 -13.44 -4.48 30.33
C PRO A 4 -13.52 -3.34 29.27
N PRO A 5 -13.75 -2.04 29.53
CA PRO A 5 -13.78 -1.03 28.47
C PRO A 5 -12.40 -0.70 27.89
N ASP A 6 -11.39 -0.48 28.73
CA ASP A 6 -10.09 0.07 28.29
C ASP A 6 -9.36 -0.84 27.29
N ARG A 7 -9.51 -2.16 27.43
CA ARG A 7 -8.90 -3.13 26.51
C ARG A 7 -9.55 -3.11 25.13
N ARG A 8 -10.89 -2.95 25.06
CA ARG A 8 -11.62 -2.84 23.78
C ARG A 8 -11.28 -1.52 23.09
N PHE A 9 -11.20 -0.43 23.84
CA PHE A 9 -10.75 0.86 23.32
C PHE A 9 -9.29 0.81 22.82
N ALA A 10 -8.39 0.16 23.55
CA ALA A 10 -7.00 -0.03 23.11
C ALA A 10 -6.90 -0.84 21.81
N LEU A 11 -7.65 -1.95 21.72
CA LEU A 11 -7.70 -2.77 20.50
C LEU A 11 -8.25 -1.98 19.31
N ALA A 12 -9.35 -1.25 19.49
CA ALA A 12 -9.92 -0.42 18.44
C ALA A 12 -8.93 0.64 17.94
N ARG A 13 -8.12 1.24 18.82
CA ARG A 13 -7.06 2.19 18.43
C ARG A 13 -5.95 1.51 17.62
N MET A 14 -5.57 0.29 17.98
CA MET A 14 -4.56 -0.48 17.23
C MET A 14 -5.07 -0.84 15.83
N GLU A 15 -6.33 -1.25 15.72
CA GLU A 15 -7.00 -1.56 14.44
C GLU A 15 -7.12 -0.33 13.54
N VAL A 16 -7.46 0.84 14.11
CA VAL A 16 -7.47 2.11 13.36
C VAL A 16 -6.08 2.46 12.85
N ALA A 17 -5.04 2.35 13.69
CA ALA A 17 -3.67 2.63 13.27
C ALA A 17 -3.16 1.66 12.19
N GLN A 18 -3.63 0.41 12.19
CA GLN A 18 -3.38 -0.57 11.13
C GLN A 18 -4.07 -0.15 9.82
N ALA A 19 -5.37 0.17 9.89
CA ALA A 19 -6.15 0.60 8.73
C ALA A 19 -5.59 1.89 8.09
N GLU A 20 -5.11 2.83 8.89
CA GLU A 20 -4.42 4.03 8.41
C GLU A 20 -3.13 3.70 7.65
N THR A 21 -2.34 2.76 8.18
CA THR A 21 -1.08 2.31 7.56
C THR A 21 -1.36 1.59 6.23
N GLN A 22 -2.38 0.73 6.16
CA GLN A 22 -2.84 0.08 4.93
C GLN A 22 -3.36 1.10 3.90
N ARG A 23 -4.16 2.07 4.35
CA ARG A 23 -4.65 3.14 3.47
C ARG A 23 -3.50 3.95 2.88
N HIS A 24 -2.49 4.26 3.69
CA HIS A 24 -1.31 5.00 3.23
C HIS A 24 -0.54 4.20 2.17
N LEU A 25 -0.30 2.90 2.40
CA LEU A 25 0.34 2.03 1.42
C LEU A 25 -0.43 2.03 0.08
N GLY A 26 -1.76 1.83 0.13
CA GLY A 26 -2.59 1.85 -1.08
C GLY A 26 -2.60 3.21 -1.79
N VAL A 27 -2.42 4.33 -1.08
CA VAL A 27 -2.25 5.66 -1.71
C VAL A 27 -0.93 5.73 -2.47
N ILE A 28 0.17 5.24 -1.90
CA ILE A 28 1.49 5.22 -2.54
C ILE A 28 1.44 4.37 -3.81
N GLU A 29 0.86 3.18 -3.74
CA GLU A 29 0.73 2.27 -4.90
C GLU A 29 -0.08 2.91 -6.03
N ARG A 30 -1.24 3.52 -5.71
CA ARG A 30 -2.04 4.24 -6.70
C ARG A 30 -1.31 5.43 -7.30
N GLN A 31 -0.51 6.16 -6.52
CA GLN A 31 0.31 7.26 -7.02
C GLN A 31 1.40 6.79 -7.97
N ILE A 32 2.05 5.65 -7.68
CA ILE A 32 3.04 5.03 -8.56
C ILE A 32 2.37 4.65 -9.89
N ALA A 33 1.24 3.96 -9.85
CA ALA A 33 0.51 3.55 -11.04
C ALA A 33 0.07 4.76 -11.90
N ALA A 34 -0.58 5.75 -11.28
CA ALA A 34 -1.05 6.95 -11.98
C ALA A 34 0.10 7.75 -12.59
N ARG A 35 1.28 7.78 -11.94
CA ARG A 35 2.45 8.47 -12.48
C ARG A 35 3.09 7.71 -13.63
N ALA A 36 3.20 6.38 -13.54
CA ALA A 36 3.68 5.54 -14.64
C ALA A 36 2.76 5.66 -15.87
N GLU A 37 1.44 5.68 -15.68
CA GLU A 37 0.47 5.87 -16.76
C GLU A 37 0.67 7.22 -17.44
N ARG A 38 0.75 8.32 -16.67
CA ARG A 38 0.99 9.67 -17.21
C ARG A 38 2.29 9.77 -18.00
N LEU A 39 3.37 9.17 -17.50
CA LEU A 39 4.67 9.16 -18.20
C LEU A 39 4.56 8.41 -19.53
N THR A 40 3.89 7.25 -19.53
CA THR A 40 3.68 6.44 -20.74
C THR A 40 2.80 7.17 -21.75
N VAL A 41 1.70 7.80 -21.32
CA VAL A 41 0.84 8.61 -22.20
C VAL A 41 1.60 9.79 -22.80
N THR A 42 2.46 10.45 -22.01
CA THR A 42 3.28 11.57 -22.47
C THR A 42 4.33 11.11 -23.49
N ASP A 43 5.04 10.02 -23.22
CA ASP A 43 6.03 9.46 -24.15
C ASP A 43 5.37 9.00 -25.45
N ARG A 44 4.22 8.34 -25.34
CA ARG A 44 3.38 7.96 -26.49
C ARG A 44 2.93 9.17 -27.31
N ALA A 45 2.51 10.26 -26.67
CA ALA A 45 2.12 11.48 -27.37
C ALA A 45 3.29 12.10 -28.15
N LYS A 46 4.50 12.07 -27.59
CA LYS A 46 5.73 12.48 -28.29
C LYS A 46 6.02 11.57 -29.49
N ARG A 47 5.95 10.25 -29.33
CA ARG A 47 6.16 9.29 -30.42
C ARG A 47 5.15 9.45 -31.55
N ARG A 48 3.86 9.66 -31.26
CA ARG A 48 2.82 9.86 -32.29
C ARG A 48 2.93 11.20 -33.04
N ARG A 49 3.51 12.24 -32.43
CA ARG A 49 3.90 13.45 -33.18
C ARG A 49 4.91 13.14 -34.28
N HIS A 50 5.76 12.13 -34.07
CA HIS A 50 6.73 11.66 -35.06
C HIS A 50 6.20 10.53 -35.97
N VAL A 51 5.23 9.73 -35.51
CA VAL A 51 4.69 8.56 -36.23
C VAL A 51 3.15 8.63 -36.25
N ARG A 52 2.57 9.13 -37.34
CA ARG A 52 1.15 9.51 -37.46
C ARG A 52 0.11 8.36 -37.53
N SER A 53 0.47 7.11 -37.24
CA SER A 53 -0.44 5.97 -37.47
C SER A 53 -0.30 4.88 -36.41
N ALA A 54 -1.09 4.95 -35.33
CA ALA A 54 -1.39 3.79 -34.48
C ALA A 54 -2.59 4.10 -33.55
N SER A 55 -3.64 3.26 -33.64
CA SER A 55 -4.92 3.44 -32.94
C SER A 55 -5.11 2.60 -31.66
N SER A 56 -4.12 1.83 -31.18
CA SER A 56 -4.24 1.07 -29.92
C SER A 56 -2.99 1.18 -29.03
N TRP A 57 -3.12 0.83 -27.75
CA TRP A 57 -2.00 0.63 -26.82
C TRP A 57 -1.13 -0.50 -27.38
N THR A 58 0.15 -0.22 -27.62
CA THR A 58 1.06 -1.18 -28.25
C THR A 58 1.85 -1.94 -27.19
N ASN A 59 2.44 -3.09 -27.56
CA ASN A 59 3.37 -3.81 -26.67
C ASN A 59 4.59 -2.95 -26.29
N ALA A 60 4.98 -1.99 -27.13
CA ALA A 60 6.03 -1.04 -26.80
C ALA A 60 5.58 -0.04 -25.70
N ASP A 61 4.32 0.42 -25.76
CA ASP A 61 3.73 1.27 -24.72
C ASP A 61 3.63 0.49 -23.39
N GLU A 62 3.19 -0.77 -23.43
CA GLU A 62 3.16 -1.64 -22.24
C GLU A 62 4.54 -1.80 -21.61
N ARG A 63 5.57 -2.07 -22.42
CA ARG A 63 6.94 -2.23 -21.90
C ARG A 63 7.46 -0.95 -21.23
N LEU A 64 7.18 0.21 -21.80
CA LEU A 64 7.57 1.50 -21.22
C LEU A 64 6.80 1.78 -19.92
N PHE A 65 5.52 1.44 -19.89
CA PHE A 65 4.72 1.51 -18.68
C PHE A 65 5.29 0.64 -17.57
N GLN A 66 5.63 -0.62 -17.87
CA GLN A 66 6.26 -1.54 -16.91
C GLN A 66 7.64 -1.03 -16.45
N GLN A 67 8.43 -0.41 -17.34
CA GLN A 67 9.70 0.22 -16.99
C GLN A 67 9.51 1.40 -16.03
N HIS A 68 8.60 2.33 -16.35
CA HIS A 68 8.29 3.45 -15.46
C HIS A 68 7.72 2.98 -14.11
N LEU A 69 6.89 1.93 -14.11
CA LEU A 69 6.41 1.29 -12.88
C LEU A 69 7.57 0.76 -12.05
N ALA A 70 8.51 0.02 -12.66
CA ALA A 70 9.65 -0.55 -11.96
C ALA A 70 10.57 0.55 -11.36
N GLU A 71 10.85 1.60 -12.13
CA GLU A 71 11.66 2.73 -11.66
C GLU A 71 10.99 3.47 -10.48
N LEU A 72 9.70 3.77 -10.59
CA LEU A 72 8.94 4.45 -9.54
C LEU A 72 8.78 3.57 -8.30
N ALA A 73 8.56 2.26 -8.47
CA ALA A 73 8.50 1.31 -7.38
C ALA A 73 9.87 1.19 -6.68
N LEU A 74 10.98 1.18 -7.42
CA LEU A 74 12.33 1.17 -6.85
C LEU A 74 12.59 2.45 -6.04
N ALA A 75 12.22 3.62 -6.58
CA ALA A 75 12.37 4.90 -5.89
C ALA A 75 11.55 4.99 -4.58
N ARG A 76 10.43 4.27 -4.51
CA ARG A 76 9.56 4.19 -3.32
C ARG A 76 9.77 2.93 -2.49
N ARG A 77 10.74 2.08 -2.85
CA ARG A 77 10.90 0.76 -2.25
C ARG A 77 11.16 0.85 -0.75
N GLY A 78 12.00 1.78 -0.32
CA GLY A 78 12.28 2.01 1.09
C GLY A 78 11.03 2.40 1.90
N ASP A 79 10.19 3.27 1.36
CA ASP A 79 8.93 3.69 1.97
C ASP A 79 7.94 2.51 2.08
N ILE A 80 7.78 1.77 0.98
CA ILE A 80 6.91 0.57 0.92
C ILE A 80 7.38 -0.47 1.93
N ASP A 81 8.65 -0.85 1.90
CA ASP A 81 9.21 -1.86 2.80
C ASP A 81 9.11 -1.44 4.27
N ALA A 82 9.27 -0.15 4.58
CA ALA A 82 9.09 0.37 5.93
C ALA A 82 7.64 0.26 6.40
N LEU A 83 6.67 0.61 5.57
CA LEU A 83 5.24 0.49 5.88
C LEU A 83 4.81 -0.98 6.00
N THR A 84 5.29 -1.86 5.12
CA THR A 84 5.02 -3.30 5.20
C THR A 84 5.55 -3.90 6.50
N ARG A 85 6.79 -3.59 6.89
CA ARG A 85 7.33 -4.05 8.19
C ARG A 85 6.56 -3.48 9.38
N ARG A 86 6.05 -2.25 9.27
CA ARG A 86 5.20 -1.67 10.32
C ARG A 86 3.87 -2.42 10.43
N LEU A 87 3.27 -2.79 9.30
CA LEU A 87 2.03 -3.56 9.26
C LEU A 87 2.19 -4.92 9.93
N ASP A 88 3.25 -5.67 9.59
CA ASP A 88 3.57 -6.97 10.18
C ASP A 88 3.70 -6.90 11.71
N ARG A 89 4.37 -5.85 12.22
CA ARG A 89 4.48 -5.59 13.66
C ARG A 89 3.14 -5.24 14.30
N GLN A 90 2.29 -4.47 13.62
CA GLN A 90 0.95 -4.14 14.09
C GLN A 90 0.06 -5.39 14.17
N GLU A 91 0.11 -6.24 13.14
CA GLU A 91 -0.63 -7.50 13.09
C GLU A 91 -0.19 -8.45 14.21
N THR A 92 1.12 -8.60 14.41
CA THR A 92 1.67 -9.39 15.52
C THR A 92 1.21 -8.83 16.87
N ALA A 93 1.30 -7.52 17.09
CA ALA A 93 0.88 -6.89 18.34
C ALA A 93 -0.63 -7.05 18.61
N ILE A 94 -1.47 -6.93 17.57
CA ILE A 94 -2.92 -7.14 17.66
C ILE A 94 -3.22 -8.61 18.00
N ALA A 95 -2.55 -9.56 17.34
CA ALA A 95 -2.72 -10.99 17.60
C ALA A 95 -2.34 -11.36 19.04
N GLU A 96 -1.17 -10.89 19.52
CA GLU A 96 -0.75 -11.09 20.90
C GLU A 96 -1.72 -10.48 21.91
N PHE A 97 -2.20 -9.27 21.65
CA PHE A 97 -3.16 -8.58 22.52
C PHE A 97 -4.47 -9.36 22.62
N ARG A 98 -4.98 -9.89 21.49
CA ARG A 98 -6.18 -10.73 21.45
C ARG A 98 -5.97 -12.04 22.20
N SER A 99 -4.84 -12.72 22.02
CA SER A 99 -4.53 -13.97 22.74
C SER A 99 -4.43 -13.78 24.25
N ARG A 100 -3.75 -12.71 24.71
CA ARG A 100 -3.68 -12.38 26.15
C ARG A 100 -5.06 -12.01 26.72
N ASN A 101 -5.93 -11.41 25.92
CA ASN A 101 -7.30 -11.10 26.31
C ASN A 101 -8.16 -12.36 26.47
N LEU A 102 -8.06 -13.29 25.51
CA LEU A 102 -8.77 -14.58 25.54
C LEU A 102 -8.38 -15.43 26.76
N VAL A 103 -7.08 -15.54 27.05
CA VAL A 103 -6.58 -16.28 28.23
C VAL A 103 -7.04 -15.62 29.54
N SER A 104 -7.07 -14.28 29.60
CA SER A 104 -7.56 -13.54 30.77
C SER A 104 -9.07 -13.67 30.98
N ALA A 105 -9.85 -13.95 29.92
CA ALA A 105 -11.30 -14.15 30.01
C ALA A 105 -11.68 -15.59 30.38
N ALA A 106 -10.83 -16.58 30.08
CA ALA A 106 -11.06 -17.99 30.41
C ALA A 106 -10.65 -18.38 31.84
N GLY A 107 -9.90 -17.52 32.54
CA GLY A 107 -9.45 -17.71 33.93
C GLY A 107 -10.28 -16.97 34.98
N GLN A 108 -11.47 -16.47 34.64
CA GLN A 108 -12.42 -15.83 35.56
C GLN A 108 -13.70 -16.64 35.70
#